data_AF-A0A961W830-F1
#
_entry.id   AF-A0A961W830-F1
#
_cell.length_a   1.000
_cell.length_b   1.000
_cell.length_c   1.000
_cell.angle_alpha   90.00
_cell.angle_beta   90.00
_cell.angle_gamma   90.00
#
_symmetry.space_group_name_H-M   'P 1'
#
loop_
_entity.id
_entity.type
_entity.pdbx_description
1 polymer ?
#
loop_
_entity_poly.entity_id
_entity_poly.type
_entity_poly.pdbx_seq_one_letter_code
_entity_poly.pdbx_strand_id
1 'polypeptide(L)'
;ANALAAYRSGVRVFDGAAAGLGGCPFAPGASGNTASEDLVFAFEHMGVSTGIDIEKLLPAADLAFAVAPEQAAGRIRTVPRSRVLSGFAHGAHGIPA
;
A
#
# COMPACT_ATOMS: atom_id res chain seq x y z
N ALA A 1 -10.27 -4.11 -1.60
CA ALA A 1 -11.42 -4.56 -2.41
C ALA A 1 -12.01 -3.41 -3.24
N ASN A 2 -12.53 -2.35 -2.61
CA ASN A 2 -13.18 -1.23 -3.32
C ASN A 2 -12.27 -0.54 -4.36
N ALA A 3 -10.99 -0.35 -4.06
CA ALA A 3 -10.03 0.23 -5.02
C ALA A 3 -9.94 -0.59 -6.33
N LEU A 4 -9.89 -1.92 -6.24
CA LEU A 4 -9.84 -2.79 -7.42
C LEU A 4 -11.16 -2.77 -8.20
N ALA A 5 -12.30 -2.72 -7.50
CA ALA A 5 -13.61 -2.59 -8.14
C ALA A 5 -13.72 -1.25 -8.89
N ALA A 6 -13.34 -0.14 -8.25
CA ALA A 6 -13.31 1.18 -8.87
C ALA A 6 -12.35 1.23 -10.07
N TYR A 7 -11.18 0.56 -10.00
CA TYR A 7 -10.27 0.45 -11.13
C TYR A 7 -10.93 -0.23 -12.35
N ARG A 8 -11.66 -1.33 -12.12
CA ARG A 8 -12.43 -2.03 -13.16
C ARG A 8 -13.55 -1.16 -13.73
N SER A 9 -14.07 -0.22 -12.95
CA SER A 9 -15.05 0.79 -13.39
C SER A 9 -14.43 2.03 -14.05
N GLY A 10 -13.11 2.06 -14.26
CA GLY A 10 -12.43 3.14 -15.00
C GLY A 10 -11.71 4.17 -14.13
N VAL A 11 -11.75 4.07 -12.79
CA VAL A 11 -10.99 4.97 -11.90
C VAL A 11 -9.50 4.70 -12.03
N ARG A 12 -8.67 5.76 -12.03
CA ARG A 12 -7.20 5.67 -12.18
C ARG A 12 -6.41 6.42 -11.11
N VAL A 13 -7.09 7.21 -10.28
CA VAL A 13 -6.47 7.95 -9.17
C VAL A 13 -7.05 7.40 -7.88
N PHE A 14 -6.17 7.04 -6.95
CA PHE A 14 -6.52 6.48 -5.66
C PHE A 14 -5.69 7.16 -4.59
N ASP A 15 -6.35 7.69 -3.57
CA ASP A 15 -5.67 8.24 -2.41
C ASP A 15 -5.37 7.13 -1.40
N GLY A 16 -4.21 7.23 -0.78
CA GLY A 16 -3.76 6.35 0.29
C GLY A 16 -2.88 7.10 1.27
N ALA A 17 -2.64 6.50 2.43
CA ALA A 17 -1.71 7.00 3.43
C ALA A 17 -0.62 5.96 3.69
N ALA A 18 0.62 6.39 3.92
CA ALA A 18 1.71 5.49 4.32
C ALA A 18 1.31 4.75 5.62
N ALA A 19 1.50 3.43 5.67
CA ALA A 19 1.02 2.56 6.75
C ALA A 19 -0.50 2.58 7.01
N GLY A 20 -1.30 3.19 6.12
CA GLY A 20 -2.73 3.43 6.34
C GLY A 20 -2.98 4.39 7.50
N LEU A 21 -2.06 5.34 7.72
CA LEU A 21 -2.14 6.30 8.82
C LEU A 21 -3.45 7.12 8.75
N GLY A 22 -4.05 7.32 9.92
CA GLY A 22 -5.29 8.06 10.09
C GLY A 22 -6.42 7.10 10.39
N GLY A 23 -6.84 7.07 11.66
CA GLY A 23 -8.00 6.31 12.11
C GLY A 23 -9.33 6.97 11.72
N CYS A 24 -10.44 6.36 12.11
CA CYS A 24 -11.77 6.93 11.88
C CYS A 24 -12.25 7.70 13.13
N PRO A 25 -12.55 9.02 13.03
CA PRO A 25 -13.08 9.78 14.16
C PRO A 25 -14.48 9.31 14.61
N PHE A 26 -15.23 8.65 13.70
CA PHE A 26 -16.57 8.14 13.97
C PHE A 26 -16.58 6.67 14.44
N ALA A 27 -15.46 5.95 14.29
CA ALA A 27 -15.34 4.54 14.66
C ALA A 27 -13.97 4.30 15.35
N PRO A 28 -13.87 4.59 16.66
CA PRO A 28 -12.64 4.44 17.42
C PRO A 28 -12.05 3.03 17.29
N GLY A 29 -10.76 2.94 16.98
CA GLY A 29 -10.04 1.68 16.79
C GLY A 29 -10.18 1.05 15.40
N ALA A 30 -11.03 1.59 14.52
CA ALA A 30 -11.07 1.19 13.12
C ALA A 30 -9.98 1.88 12.30
N SER A 31 -9.42 1.16 11.32
CA SER A 31 -8.56 1.74 10.29
C SER A 31 -9.33 2.78 9.47
N GLY A 32 -8.72 3.93 9.19
CA GLY A 32 -9.30 4.93 8.29
C GLY A 32 -8.81 4.75 6.86
N ASN A 33 -7.64 5.32 6.56
CA ASN A 33 -7.12 5.34 5.19
C ASN A 33 -6.67 3.95 4.71
N THR A 34 -6.78 3.73 3.40
CA THR A 34 -6.14 2.56 2.78
C THR A 34 -4.63 2.79 2.73
N ALA A 35 -3.85 1.78 3.11
CA ALA A 35 -2.41 1.88 3.11
C ALA A 35 -1.85 1.97 1.68
N SER A 36 -0.99 2.95 1.42
CA SER A 36 -0.40 3.16 0.09
C SER A 36 0.38 1.93 -0.39
N GLU A 37 1.14 1.29 0.51
CA GLU A 37 1.91 0.09 0.18
C GLU A 37 1.04 -1.12 -0.14
N ASP A 38 -0.16 -1.21 0.44
CA ASP A 38 -1.11 -2.28 0.13
C ASP A 38 -1.73 -2.07 -1.27
N LEU A 39 -1.99 -0.81 -1.65
CA LEU A 39 -2.45 -0.46 -3.00
C LEU A 39 -1.38 -0.71 -4.05
N VAL A 40 -0.15 -0.23 -3.81
CA VAL A 40 0.99 -0.43 -4.72
C VAL A 40 1.23 -1.91 -4.93
N PHE A 41 1.31 -2.69 -3.84
CA PHE A 41 1.48 -4.13 -3.94
C PHE A 41 0.40 -4.78 -4.79
N ALA A 42 -0.87 -4.46 -4.53
CA ALA A 42 -1.99 -5.06 -5.26
C ALA A 42 -2.00 -4.70 -6.75
N PHE A 43 -1.81 -3.42 -7.10
CA PHE A 43 -1.83 -2.98 -8.49
C PHE A 43 -0.64 -3.52 -9.29
N GLU A 44 0.57 -3.48 -8.73
CA GLU A 44 1.78 -3.99 -9.40
C GLU A 44 1.68 -5.51 -9.64
N HIS A 45 1.11 -6.27 -8.70
CA HIS A 45 0.85 -7.71 -8.88
C HIS A 45 -0.32 -8.02 -9.82
N MET A 46 -1.16 -7.04 -10.13
CA MET A 46 -2.16 -7.13 -11.19
C MET A 46 -1.60 -6.73 -12.57
N GLY A 47 -0.31 -6.43 -12.68
CA GLY A 47 0.32 -5.92 -13.90
C GLY A 47 0.00 -4.45 -14.19
N VAL A 48 -0.47 -3.70 -13.19
CA VAL A 48 -0.77 -2.27 -13.30
C VAL A 48 0.37 -1.48 -12.67
N SER A 49 1.18 -0.85 -13.51
CA SER A 49 2.29 -0.02 -13.03
C SER A 49 1.76 1.21 -12.27
N THR A 50 2.34 1.45 -11.10
CA THR A 50 2.05 2.61 -10.24
C THR A 50 3.13 3.67 -10.31
N GLY A 51 4.31 3.31 -10.83
CA GLY A 51 5.49 4.18 -10.84
C GLY A 51 6.12 4.40 -9.46
N ILE A 52 5.66 3.68 -8.43
CA ILE A 52 6.14 3.85 -7.05
C ILE A 52 7.19 2.77 -6.73
N ASP A 53 8.32 3.21 -6.19
CA ASP A 53 9.38 2.34 -5.69
C ASP A 53 8.98 1.75 -4.33
N ILE A 54 8.60 0.48 -4.31
CA ILE A 54 8.15 -0.19 -3.10
C ILE A 54 9.28 -0.39 -2.07
N GLU A 55 10.53 -0.50 -2.51
CA GLU A 55 11.68 -0.61 -1.60
C GLU A 55 11.90 0.67 -0.80
N LYS A 56 11.55 1.83 -1.38
CA LYS A 56 11.55 3.12 -0.67
C LYS A 56 10.28 3.39 0.10
N LEU A 57 9.12 2.95 -0.41
CA LEU A 57 7.83 3.17 0.25
C LEU A 57 7.73 2.42 1.58
N LEU A 58 8.25 1.20 1.66
CA LEU A 58 8.14 0.35 2.84
C LEU A 58 8.84 0.94 4.09
N PRO A 59 10.09 1.45 4.01
CA PRO A 59 10.70 2.22 5.10
C PRO A 59 9.93 3.49 5.48
N ALA A 60 9.37 4.22 4.50
CA ALA A 60 8.56 5.40 4.78
C ALA A 60 7.27 5.03 5.54
N ALA A 61 6.64 3.91 5.19
CA ALA A 61 5.49 3.36 5.91
C ALA A 61 5.88 2.95 7.35
N ASP A 62 7.04 2.34 7.57
CA ASP A 62 7.51 2.01 8.93
C ASP A 62 7.69 3.27 9.80
N LEU A 63 8.24 4.35 9.22
CA LEU A 63 8.35 5.64 9.90
C LEU A 63 6.97 6.25 10.21
N ALA A 64 6.04 6.20 9.26
CA ALA A 64 4.68 6.70 9.47
C ALA A 64 3.94 5.90 10.56
N PHE A 65 4.11 4.58 10.58
CA PHE A 65 3.55 3.71 11.63
C PHE A 65 4.07 4.09 13.01
N ALA A 66 5.35 4.44 13.14
CA ALA A 66 5.95 4.81 14.42
C ALA A 66 5.36 6.11 15.02
N VAL A 67 4.69 6.95 14.21
CA VAL A 67 4.05 8.19 14.69
C VAL A 67 2.79 7.91 15.52
N ALA A 68 1.92 7.01 15.05
CA ALA A 68 0.68 6.64 15.73
C ALA A 68 0.31 5.18 15.41
N PRO A 69 0.95 4.20 16.06
CA PRO A 69 0.75 2.77 15.80
C PRO A 69 -0.71 2.32 15.89
N GLU A 70 -1.48 2.92 16.79
CA GLU A 70 -2.90 2.64 17.02
C GLU A 70 -3.82 3.15 15.91
N GLN A 71 -3.30 4.00 15.01
CA GLN A 71 -4.03 4.60 13.89
C GLN A 71 -3.56 4.12 12.51
N ALA A 72 -2.70 3.11 12.46
CA ALA A 72 -2.08 2.61 11.24
C ALA A 72 -2.30 1.11 11.07
N ALA A 73 -2.73 0.70 9.86
CA ALA A 73 -3.24 -0.65 9.61
C ALA A 73 -2.66 -1.33 8.34
N GLY A 74 -1.63 -0.74 7.73
CA GLY A 74 -0.96 -1.31 6.54
C GLY A 74 -0.41 -2.71 6.78
N ARG A 75 -0.68 -3.63 5.84
CA ARG A 75 -0.40 -5.06 6.00
C ARG A 75 0.89 -5.47 5.34
N ILE A 76 1.16 -4.99 4.13
CA ILE A 76 2.35 -5.35 3.36
C ILE A 76 3.64 -4.95 4.08
N ARG A 77 3.61 -3.86 4.87
CA ARG A 77 4.76 -3.47 5.70
C ARG A 77 5.18 -4.53 6.73
N THR A 78 4.26 -5.38 7.19
CA THR A 78 4.50 -6.42 8.22
C THR A 78 5.04 -7.72 7.65
N VAL A 79 4.98 -7.89 6.33
CA VAL A 79 5.47 -9.08 5.64
C VAL A 79 6.99 -8.97 5.49
N PRO A 80 7.76 -10.06 5.70
CA PRO A 80 9.20 -10.04 5.49
C PRO A 80 9.56 -9.49 4.11
N ARG A 81 10.53 -8.56 4.05
CA ARG A 81 10.90 -7.85 2.81
C ARG A 81 11.24 -8.81 1.67
N SER A 82 11.95 -9.91 1.98
CA SER A 82 12.27 -10.95 1.00
C SER A 82 11.04 -11.58 0.33
N ARG A 83 9.89 -11.66 1.01
CA ARG A 83 8.63 -12.17 0.44
C ARG A 83 7.85 -11.10 -0.31
N VAL A 84 7.88 -9.85 0.15
CA VAL A 84 7.23 -8.75 -0.56
C VAL A 84 7.93 -8.50 -1.89
N LEU A 85 9.26 -8.43 -1.85
CA LEU A 85 10.10 -8.06 -2.99
C LEU A 85 10.32 -9.20 -3.98
N SER A 86 10.03 -10.47 -3.65
CA SER A 86 10.17 -11.57 -4.62
C SER A 86 9.27 -11.42 -5.85
N GLY A 87 8.20 -10.63 -5.77
CA GLY A 87 7.32 -10.29 -6.89
C GLY A 87 7.71 -9.02 -7.66
N PHE A 88 8.73 -8.29 -7.20
CA PHE A 88 9.25 -7.07 -7.81
C PHE A 88 10.67 -7.34 -8.30
N ALA A 89 10.91 -7.30 -9.61
CA ALA A 89 12.30 -7.36 -10.09
C ALA A 89 13.08 -6.11 -9.63
N HIS A 90 14.39 -6.23 -9.41
CA HIS A 90 15.24 -5.09 -9.04
C HIS A 90 15.12 -3.98 -10.09
N GLY A 91 14.59 -2.82 -9.70
CA GLY A 91 14.31 -1.71 -10.63
C GLY A 91 13.07 -1.88 -11.51
N ALA A 92 12.27 -2.93 -11.30
CA ALA A 92 11.06 -3.18 -12.07
C ALA A 92 9.84 -2.55 -11.40
N HIS A 93 9.23 -1.65 -12.16
CA HIS A 93 7.86 -1.21 -12.01
C HIS A 93 6.92 -2.35 -12.44
N GLY A 94 6.68 -3.31 -11.54
CA GLY A 94 5.72 -4.39 -11.75
C GLY A 94 6.30 -5.64 -12.42
N ILE A 95 5.49 -6.69 -12.42
CA ILE A 95 5.77 -7.98 -13.07
C ILE A 95 6.21 -7.69 -14.52
N PRO A 96 7.38 -8.19 -14.99
CA PRO A 96 7.75 -8.04 -16.38
C PRO A 96 6.66 -8.69 -17.25
N ALA A 97 6.17 -7.95 -18.23
CA ALA A 97 5.22 -8.46 -19.22
C ALA A 97 5.70 -9.76 -19.88
#